data_AF-A0ABD0LWN6-F1
#
_entry.id   AF-A0ABD0LWN6-F1
#
_cell.length_a   1.000
_cell.length_b   1.000
_cell.length_c   1.000
_cell.angle_alpha   90.00
_cell.angle_beta   90.00
_cell.angle_gamma   90.00
#
_symmetry.space_group_name_H-M   'P 1'
#
loop_
_entity.id
_entity.type
_entity.pdbx_description
1 polymer ?
#
loop_
_entity_poly.entity_id
_entity_poly.type
_entity_poly.pdbx_seq_one_letter_code
_entity_poly.pdbx_strand_id
1 'polypeptide(L)'
;MNELKRLKSIMQEQVRKIKKPTAVRWLSLHEAVVAVQESWGCLVLMLENDATPNAGDTALTMSLLRDIKTYSFISLLCVLRDVLEPLTKCSKTFQRDVIDIEDATMMLDTTRDSISALPDHLGTHLTALNAALADGKSYQSISLQVTEQQKATTIATCRKFVGALQSEAGKRFPAEDMSSLKKLNKLLNPKHLPIARDALMTYGANVLEDLAEVFPQVQGDRAKAD
;
A
#
# COMPACT_ATOMS: atom_id res chain seq x y z
N MET A 1 -26.47 -4.84 -8.24
CA MET A 1 -25.26 -5.67 -8.54
C MET A 1 -25.34 -6.42 -9.88
N ASN A 2 -26.54 -6.78 -10.39
CA ASN A 2 -26.68 -7.38 -11.72
C ASN A 2 -26.58 -6.37 -12.88
N GLU A 3 -27.08 -5.15 -12.73
CA GLU A 3 -26.90 -4.09 -13.76
C GLU A 3 -25.46 -3.68 -13.95
N LEU A 4 -24.71 -3.49 -12.86
CA LEU A 4 -23.29 -3.19 -12.94
C LEU A 4 -22.52 -4.28 -13.73
N LYS A 5 -22.87 -5.57 -13.55
CA LYS A 5 -22.30 -6.67 -14.36
C LYS A 5 -22.71 -6.61 -15.83
N ARG A 6 -23.91 -6.09 -16.12
CA ARG A 6 -24.42 -5.96 -17.49
C ARG A 6 -23.77 -4.80 -18.22
N LEU A 7 -23.65 -3.62 -17.59
CA LEU A 7 -22.87 -2.48 -18.11
C LEU A 7 -21.39 -2.87 -18.33
N LYS A 8 -20.80 -3.64 -17.41
CA LYS A 8 -19.44 -4.18 -17.56
C LYS A 8 -19.25 -5.03 -18.81
N SER A 9 -20.22 -5.87 -19.15
CA SER A 9 -20.16 -6.68 -20.37
C SER A 9 -20.23 -5.83 -21.64
N ILE A 10 -20.90 -4.68 -21.58
CA ILE A 10 -21.06 -3.75 -22.70
C ILE A 10 -19.79 -2.92 -22.89
N MET A 11 -19.12 -2.55 -21.79
CA MET A 11 -17.89 -1.73 -21.80
C MET A 11 -16.60 -2.51 -22.06
N GLN A 12 -16.65 -3.85 -22.21
CA GLN A 12 -15.47 -4.72 -22.42
C GLN A 12 -14.37 -4.61 -21.34
N GLU A 13 -14.68 -4.08 -20.15
CA GLU A 13 -13.72 -3.92 -19.05
C GLU A 13 -13.78 -5.13 -18.09
N GLN A 14 -12.62 -5.73 -17.78
CA GLN A 14 -12.52 -6.76 -16.74
C GLN A 14 -12.55 -6.11 -15.35
N VAL A 15 -13.65 -6.28 -14.62
CA VAL A 15 -13.78 -5.70 -13.30
C VAL A 15 -13.81 -6.76 -12.20
N ARG A 16 -12.91 -6.61 -11.23
CA ARG A 16 -12.82 -7.46 -10.03
C ARG A 16 -14.04 -7.33 -9.12
N LYS A 17 -14.35 -8.38 -8.34
CA LYS A 17 -15.39 -8.31 -7.30
C LYS A 17 -14.98 -7.30 -6.23
N ILE A 18 -15.81 -6.28 -6.00
CA ILE A 18 -15.67 -5.36 -4.86
C ILE A 18 -15.89 -6.19 -3.58
N LYS A 19 -14.83 -6.38 -2.80
CA LYS A 19 -14.91 -7.04 -1.48
C LYS A 19 -15.26 -5.98 -0.43
N LYS A 20 -16.05 -6.36 0.59
CA LYS A 20 -16.37 -5.46 1.71
C LYS A 20 -15.06 -5.02 2.38
N PRO A 21 -14.75 -3.71 2.44
CA PRO A 21 -13.60 -3.22 3.18
C PRO A 21 -13.76 -3.66 4.63
N THR A 22 -12.76 -4.37 5.14
CA THR A 22 -12.70 -4.71 6.56
C THR A 22 -11.61 -3.85 7.16
N ALA A 23 -11.96 -3.00 8.12
CA ALA A 23 -11.04 -2.01 8.72
C ALA A 23 -9.74 -2.63 9.27
N VAL A 24 -9.76 -3.94 9.56
CA VAL A 24 -8.63 -4.70 10.13
C VAL A 24 -7.69 -5.29 9.07
N ARG A 25 -8.04 -5.26 7.77
CA ARG A 25 -7.25 -5.91 6.71
C ARG A 25 -7.02 -4.98 5.53
N TRP A 26 -5.83 -4.39 5.53
CA TRP A 26 -5.30 -3.53 4.49
C TRP A 26 -5.25 -4.22 3.10
N LEU A 27 -5.15 -5.57 3.03
CA LEU A 27 -5.38 -6.35 1.79
C LEU A 27 -6.80 -6.22 1.23
N SER A 28 -7.82 -6.27 2.09
CA SER A 28 -9.21 -6.11 1.68
C SER A 28 -9.48 -4.67 1.22
N LEU A 29 -8.83 -3.70 1.85
CA LEU A 29 -8.90 -2.30 1.43
C LEU A 29 -8.26 -2.09 0.06
N HIS A 30 -7.08 -2.67 -0.19
CA HIS A 30 -6.43 -2.62 -1.51
C HIS A 30 -7.35 -3.17 -2.61
N GLU A 31 -7.91 -4.38 -2.44
CA GLU A 31 -8.82 -4.95 -3.43
C GLU A 31 -10.09 -4.11 -3.64
N ALA A 32 -10.60 -3.46 -2.59
CA ALA A 32 -11.75 -2.57 -2.71
C ALA A 32 -11.41 -1.29 -3.49
N VAL A 33 -10.28 -0.64 -3.18
CA VAL A 33 -9.81 0.55 -3.89
C VAL A 33 -9.58 0.25 -5.37
N VAL A 34 -8.88 -0.85 -5.68
CA VAL A 34 -8.66 -1.32 -7.06
C VAL A 34 -10.00 -1.53 -7.76
N ALA A 35 -10.93 -2.26 -7.15
CA ALA A 35 -12.20 -2.56 -7.79
C ALA A 35 -13.05 -1.30 -8.03
N VAL A 36 -13.04 -0.33 -7.09
CA VAL A 36 -13.77 0.94 -7.27
C VAL A 36 -13.11 1.80 -8.34
N GLN A 37 -11.78 1.92 -8.36
CA GLN A 37 -11.06 2.73 -9.33
C GLN A 37 -11.15 2.16 -10.76
N GLU A 38 -11.09 0.84 -10.91
CA GLU A 38 -11.32 0.16 -12.20
C GLU A 38 -12.78 0.27 -12.67
N SER A 39 -13.75 0.33 -11.75
CA SER A 39 -15.18 0.46 -12.09
C SER A 39 -15.68 1.90 -12.16
N TRP A 40 -14.83 2.90 -11.95
CA TRP A 40 -15.30 4.24 -11.60
C TRP A 40 -16.18 4.85 -12.71
N GLY A 41 -15.77 4.76 -13.98
CA GLY A 41 -16.56 5.21 -15.12
C GLY A 41 -17.92 4.50 -15.21
N CYS A 42 -17.94 3.18 -15.05
CA CYS A 42 -19.19 2.40 -14.99
C CYS A 42 -20.11 2.85 -13.84
N LEU A 43 -19.54 3.14 -12.66
CA LEU A 43 -20.29 3.58 -11.49
C LEU A 43 -20.92 4.96 -11.72
N VAL A 44 -20.17 5.89 -12.32
CA VAL A 44 -20.68 7.21 -12.69
C VAL A 44 -21.85 7.07 -13.68
N LEU A 45 -21.68 6.29 -14.75
CA LEU A 45 -22.74 6.08 -15.75
C LEU A 45 -24.01 5.43 -15.15
N MET A 46 -23.84 4.46 -14.26
CA MET A 46 -24.99 3.83 -13.58
C MET A 46 -25.74 4.84 -12.72
N LEU A 47 -25.02 5.63 -11.91
CA LEU A 47 -25.65 6.65 -11.07
C LEU A 47 -26.28 7.78 -11.90
N GLU A 48 -25.72 8.12 -13.06
CA GLU A 48 -26.34 9.08 -13.99
C GLU A 48 -27.67 8.56 -14.54
N ASN A 49 -27.75 7.28 -14.88
CA ASN A 49 -28.98 6.64 -15.34
C ASN A 49 -30.04 6.57 -14.22
N ASP A 50 -29.61 6.24 -13.00
CA ASP A 50 -30.48 6.08 -11.84
C ASP A 50 -30.91 7.42 -11.22
N ALA A 51 -30.19 8.51 -11.48
CA ALA A 51 -30.54 9.88 -11.07
C ALA A 51 -31.70 10.48 -11.91
N THR A 52 -32.34 9.71 -12.77
CA THR A 52 -33.51 10.15 -13.54
C THR A 52 -34.76 10.25 -12.64
N PRO A 53 -35.67 11.21 -12.89
CA PRO A 53 -36.74 11.61 -11.95
C PRO A 53 -37.80 10.53 -11.64
N ASN A 54 -37.71 9.33 -12.21
CA ASN A 54 -38.66 8.24 -12.04
C ASN A 54 -38.17 7.12 -11.09
N ALA A 55 -36.95 7.21 -10.54
CA ALA A 55 -36.41 6.23 -9.60
C ALA A 55 -36.60 6.68 -8.14
N GLY A 56 -37.11 5.79 -7.28
CA GLY A 56 -37.11 6.02 -5.82
C GLY A 56 -35.67 6.19 -5.31
N ASP A 57 -35.45 7.18 -4.44
CA ASP A 57 -34.14 7.66 -3.95
C ASP A 57 -33.30 8.52 -4.93
N THR A 58 -33.94 9.31 -5.80
CA THR A 58 -33.27 10.28 -6.69
C THR A 58 -32.31 11.22 -5.95
N ALA A 59 -32.71 11.74 -4.78
CA ALA A 59 -31.90 12.70 -4.01
C ALA A 59 -30.59 12.10 -3.49
N LEU A 60 -30.64 10.87 -2.96
CA LEU A 60 -29.45 10.15 -2.47
C LEU A 60 -28.52 9.83 -3.64
N THR A 61 -29.07 9.33 -4.75
CA THR A 61 -28.32 8.99 -5.96
C THR A 61 -27.63 10.22 -6.57
N MET A 62 -28.32 11.36 -6.64
CA MET A 62 -27.72 12.63 -7.08
C MET A 62 -26.61 13.11 -6.15
N SER A 63 -26.80 13.00 -4.83
CA SER A 63 -25.76 13.40 -3.87
C SER A 63 -24.51 12.53 -4.01
N LEU A 64 -24.67 11.21 -4.13
CA LEU A 64 -23.57 10.27 -4.33
C LEU A 64 -22.87 10.51 -5.67
N LEU A 65 -23.62 10.71 -6.75
CA LEU A 65 -23.07 11.03 -8.06
C LEU A 65 -22.20 12.29 -8.00
N ARG A 66 -22.68 13.35 -7.34
CA ARG A 66 -21.93 14.59 -7.17
C ARG A 66 -20.62 14.37 -6.42
N ASP A 67 -20.60 13.49 -5.43
CA ASP A 67 -19.40 13.23 -4.63
C ASP A 67 -18.38 12.37 -5.41
N ILE A 68 -18.83 11.32 -6.11
CA ILE A 68 -17.93 10.41 -6.82
C ILE A 68 -17.45 10.97 -8.17
N LYS A 69 -18.24 11.83 -8.82
CA LYS A 69 -17.92 12.45 -10.12
C LYS A 69 -17.06 13.69 -9.92
N THR A 70 -15.98 13.57 -9.16
CA THR A 70 -15.04 14.65 -8.89
C THR A 70 -13.61 14.19 -9.13
N TYR A 71 -12.76 15.11 -9.54
CA TYR A 71 -11.31 14.85 -9.62
C TYR A 71 -10.76 14.41 -8.26
N SER A 72 -11.15 15.09 -7.17
CA SER A 72 -10.68 14.78 -5.83
C SER A 72 -10.98 13.35 -5.38
N PHE A 73 -12.13 12.80 -5.77
CA PHE A 73 -12.48 11.42 -5.44
C PHE A 73 -11.59 10.41 -6.16
N ILE A 74 -11.50 10.52 -7.50
CA ILE A 74 -10.71 9.57 -8.30
C ILE A 74 -9.21 9.73 -8.07
N SER A 75 -8.72 10.96 -7.85
CA SER A 75 -7.31 11.21 -7.53
C SER A 75 -6.94 10.62 -6.18
N LEU A 76 -7.82 10.68 -5.18
CA LEU A 76 -7.60 10.04 -3.89
C LEU A 76 -7.60 8.51 -4.00
N LEU A 77 -8.46 7.93 -4.84
CA LEU A 77 -8.41 6.49 -5.13
C LEU A 77 -7.08 6.08 -5.78
N CYS A 78 -6.58 6.87 -6.73
CA CYS A 78 -5.27 6.66 -7.33
C CYS A 78 -4.15 6.72 -6.28
N VAL A 79 -4.12 7.77 -5.44
CA VAL A 79 -3.15 7.90 -4.34
C VAL A 79 -3.23 6.71 -3.38
N LEU A 80 -4.43 6.30 -2.99
CA LEU A 80 -4.61 5.14 -2.11
C LEU A 80 -4.09 3.87 -2.78
N ARG A 81 -4.35 3.67 -4.07
CA ARG A 81 -3.83 2.53 -4.82
C ARG A 81 -2.30 2.53 -4.87
N ASP A 82 -1.71 3.68 -5.20
CA ASP A 82 -0.26 3.88 -5.27
C ASP A 82 0.43 3.59 -3.91
N VAL A 83 -0.21 3.90 -2.78
CA VAL A 83 0.31 3.59 -1.43
C VAL A 83 0.04 2.13 -1.02
N LEU A 84 -1.15 1.61 -1.31
CA LEU A 84 -1.56 0.27 -0.87
C LEU A 84 -0.88 -0.85 -1.66
N GLU A 85 -0.49 -0.62 -2.91
CA GLU A 85 0.23 -1.62 -3.72
C GLU A 85 1.58 -2.07 -3.10
N PRO A 86 2.52 -1.17 -2.74
CA PRO A 86 3.77 -1.58 -2.09
C PRO A 86 3.52 -2.20 -0.72
N LEU A 87 2.58 -1.67 0.08
CA LEU A 87 2.15 -2.31 1.33
C LEU A 87 1.62 -3.74 1.10
N THR A 88 0.92 -3.96 -0.03
CA THR A 88 0.39 -5.27 -0.48
C THR A 88 1.45 -6.29 -0.76
N LYS A 89 2.49 -5.86 -1.46
CA LYS A 89 3.64 -6.72 -1.71
C LYS A 89 4.37 -7.03 -0.42
N CYS A 90 4.60 -6.01 0.42
CA CYS A 90 5.27 -6.16 1.71
C CYS A 90 4.58 -7.19 2.58
N SER A 91 3.30 -7.00 2.92
CA SER A 91 2.69 -7.91 3.87
C SER A 91 2.24 -9.25 3.29
N LYS A 92 2.10 -9.41 1.97
CA LYS A 92 2.07 -10.75 1.36
C LYS A 92 3.41 -11.48 1.53
N THR A 93 4.53 -10.76 1.49
CA THR A 93 5.85 -11.35 1.78
C THR A 93 5.88 -11.86 3.21
N PHE A 94 5.45 -11.04 4.19
CA PHE A 94 5.33 -11.43 5.60
C PHE A 94 4.34 -12.57 5.91
N GLN A 95 3.52 -12.97 4.93
CA GLN A 95 2.55 -14.06 5.07
C GLN A 95 3.03 -15.38 4.44
N ARG A 96 4.25 -15.43 3.88
CA ARG A 96 4.81 -16.67 3.33
C ARG A 96 5.17 -17.63 4.48
N ASP A 97 5.03 -18.93 4.23
CA ASP A 97 5.33 -19.98 5.22
C ASP A 97 6.78 -19.96 5.70
N VAL A 98 7.69 -19.57 4.81
CA VAL A 98 9.12 -19.39 5.07
C VAL A 98 9.57 -18.06 4.50
N ILE A 99 10.25 -17.28 5.32
CA ILE A 99 10.78 -15.96 4.97
C ILE A 99 12.21 -15.87 5.47
N ASP A 100 13.12 -15.49 4.58
CA ASP A 100 14.49 -15.13 4.93
C ASP A 100 14.48 -13.75 5.61
N ILE A 101 15.29 -13.56 6.66
CA ILE A 101 15.43 -12.27 7.34
C ILE A 101 15.95 -11.21 6.34
N GLU A 102 16.81 -11.61 5.41
CA GLU A 102 17.29 -10.76 4.32
C GLU A 102 16.11 -10.29 3.45
N ASP A 103 15.26 -11.20 3.00
CA ASP A 103 14.07 -10.89 2.21
C ASP A 103 13.11 -9.96 2.96
N ALA A 104 12.88 -10.21 4.25
CA ALA A 104 12.00 -9.40 5.09
C ALA A 104 12.50 -7.96 5.23
N THR A 105 13.80 -7.80 5.54
CA THR A 105 14.42 -6.48 5.71
C THR A 105 14.48 -5.71 4.40
N MET A 106 14.86 -6.37 3.30
CA MET A 106 14.88 -5.78 1.96
C MET A 106 13.49 -5.32 1.52
N MET A 107 12.46 -6.13 1.77
CA MET A 107 11.08 -5.76 1.42
C MET A 107 10.55 -4.59 2.24
N LEU A 108 10.92 -4.49 3.53
CA LEU A 108 10.57 -3.34 4.36
C LEU A 108 11.24 -2.05 3.86
N ASP A 109 12.56 -2.11 3.58
CA ASP A 109 13.34 -0.96 3.11
C ASP A 109 12.81 -0.50 1.73
N THR A 110 12.62 -1.43 0.79
CA THR A 110 12.03 -1.13 -0.54
C THR A 110 10.64 -0.52 -0.45
N THR A 111 9.80 -1.01 0.48
CA THR A 111 8.44 -0.50 0.68
C THR A 111 8.46 0.90 1.26
N ARG A 112 9.34 1.16 2.25
CA ARG A 112 9.54 2.48 2.85
C ARG A 112 9.99 3.48 1.79
N ASP A 113 10.97 3.12 0.97
CA ASP A 113 11.52 3.97 -0.08
C ASP A 113 10.45 4.29 -1.13
N SER A 114 9.75 3.25 -1.62
CA SER A 114 8.67 3.40 -2.61
C SER A 114 7.58 4.36 -2.12
N ILE A 115 7.15 4.24 -0.86
CA ILE A 115 6.11 5.09 -0.27
C ILE A 115 6.63 6.51 -0.02
N SER A 116 7.89 6.65 0.40
CA SER A 116 8.51 7.95 0.67
C SER A 116 8.67 8.79 -0.59
N ALA A 117 8.84 8.16 -1.75
CA ALA A 117 9.00 8.85 -3.02
C ALA A 117 7.68 9.40 -3.59
N LEU A 118 6.53 8.86 -3.20
CA LEU A 118 5.22 9.19 -3.80
C LEU A 118 4.82 10.67 -3.78
N PRO A 119 5.10 11.46 -2.73
CA PRO A 119 4.75 12.89 -2.72
C PRO A 119 5.56 13.73 -3.72
N ASP A 120 6.79 13.31 -4.03
CA ASP A 120 7.73 14.03 -4.89
C ASP A 120 7.75 13.47 -6.31
N HIS A 121 7.49 12.17 -6.45
CA HIS A 121 7.30 11.45 -7.71
C HIS A 121 5.90 10.85 -7.70
N LEU A 122 5.01 11.44 -8.49
CA LEU A 122 3.62 10.98 -8.59
C LEU A 122 3.60 9.47 -8.88
N GLY A 123 2.79 8.74 -8.11
CA GLY A 123 2.61 7.31 -8.32
C GLY A 123 2.06 6.98 -9.71
N THR A 124 2.20 5.72 -10.11
CA THR A 124 1.81 5.23 -11.44
C THR A 124 0.35 5.57 -11.77
N HIS A 125 -0.56 5.36 -10.83
CA HIS A 125 -2.00 5.53 -11.06
C HIS A 125 -2.41 6.99 -11.10
N LEU A 126 -1.83 7.84 -10.24
CA LEU A 126 -2.09 9.27 -10.29
C LEU A 126 -1.47 9.93 -11.53
N THR A 127 -0.29 9.47 -11.95
CA THR A 127 0.35 9.92 -13.20
C THR A 127 -0.50 9.57 -14.42
N ALA A 128 -1.00 8.33 -14.49
CA ALA A 128 -1.88 7.90 -15.59
C ALA A 128 -3.18 8.70 -15.64
N LEU A 129 -3.79 9.00 -14.48
CA LEU A 129 -4.97 9.87 -14.40
C LEU A 129 -4.67 11.28 -14.94
N ASN A 130 -3.58 11.88 -14.50
CA ASN A 130 -3.20 13.23 -14.93
C ASN A 130 -2.87 13.30 -16.43
N ALA A 131 -2.20 12.28 -16.97
CA ALA A 131 -1.92 12.18 -18.40
C ALA A 131 -3.21 12.07 -19.22
N ALA A 132 -4.14 11.19 -18.84
CA ALA A 132 -5.43 11.03 -19.52
C ALA A 132 -6.26 12.34 -19.53
N LEU A 133 -6.24 13.08 -18.41
CA LEU A 133 -6.94 14.36 -18.30
C LEU A 133 -6.25 15.51 -19.04
N ALA A 134 -4.93 15.41 -19.30
CA ALA A 134 -4.19 16.36 -20.14
C ALA A 134 -4.46 16.13 -21.64
N ASP A 135 -4.46 14.87 -22.08
CA ASP A 135 -4.55 14.51 -23.51
C ASP A 135 -5.99 14.46 -24.04
N GLY A 136 -6.96 14.05 -23.22
CA GLY A 136 -8.33 13.74 -23.65
C GLY A 136 -9.45 14.43 -22.88
N LYS A 137 -9.12 15.28 -21.88
CA LYS A 137 -10.05 15.91 -20.91
C LYS A 137 -11.00 14.94 -20.20
N SER A 138 -10.82 13.64 -20.38
CA SER A 138 -11.71 12.59 -19.91
C SER A 138 -10.89 11.40 -19.44
N TYR A 139 -11.39 10.75 -18.41
CA TYR A 139 -10.83 9.54 -17.83
C TYR A 139 -11.96 8.51 -17.75
N GLN A 140 -11.73 7.28 -18.23
CA GLN A 140 -12.78 6.25 -18.34
C GLN A 140 -14.09 6.79 -18.98
N SER A 141 -13.96 7.56 -20.07
CA SER A 141 -15.07 8.19 -20.80
C SER A 141 -15.87 9.26 -20.04
N ILE A 142 -15.41 9.68 -18.86
CA ILE A 142 -16.04 10.75 -18.07
C ILE A 142 -15.17 12.01 -18.11
N SER A 143 -15.74 13.13 -18.57
CA SER A 143 -15.09 14.43 -18.55
C SER A 143 -15.10 15.05 -17.15
N LEU A 144 -13.95 15.53 -16.69
CA LEU A 144 -13.79 16.17 -15.39
C LEU A 144 -13.22 17.57 -15.54
N GLN A 145 -13.74 18.51 -14.75
CA GLN A 145 -13.10 19.82 -14.57
C GLN A 145 -12.03 19.70 -13.49
N VAL A 146 -10.79 19.97 -13.85
CA VAL A 146 -9.64 19.87 -12.96
C VAL A 146 -9.04 21.25 -12.76
N THR A 147 -8.86 21.65 -11.50
CA THR A 147 -8.12 22.86 -11.17
C THR A 147 -6.74 22.50 -10.61
N GLU A 148 -5.76 23.38 -10.83
CA GLU A 148 -4.42 23.20 -10.24
C GLU A 148 -4.46 23.16 -8.70
N GLN A 149 -5.42 23.86 -8.09
CA GLN A 149 -5.66 23.80 -6.65
C GLN A 149 -6.07 22.39 -6.17
N GLN A 150 -6.89 21.67 -6.94
CA GLN A 150 -7.28 20.29 -6.60
C GLN A 150 -6.09 19.32 -6.72
N LYS A 151 -5.22 19.51 -7.73
CA LYS A 151 -3.97 18.74 -7.86
C LYS A 151 -3.05 18.98 -6.66
N ALA A 152 -2.81 20.25 -6.30
CA ALA A 152 -1.99 20.61 -5.15
C ALA A 152 -2.56 20.05 -3.84
N THR A 153 -3.89 20.09 -3.65
CA THR A 153 -4.56 19.53 -2.46
C THR A 153 -4.41 18.01 -2.39
N THR A 154 -4.46 17.32 -3.53
CA THR A 154 -4.24 15.87 -3.62
C THR A 154 -2.82 15.52 -3.16
N ILE A 155 -1.81 16.23 -3.67
CA ILE A 155 -0.40 16.01 -3.30
C ILE A 155 -0.18 16.30 -1.81
N ALA A 156 -0.73 17.39 -1.29
CA ALA A 156 -0.64 17.72 0.13
C ALA A 156 -1.29 16.64 1.02
N THR A 157 -2.42 16.08 0.59
CA THR A 157 -3.09 14.98 1.29
C THR A 157 -2.26 13.70 1.24
N CYS A 158 -1.68 13.37 0.07
CA CYS A 158 -0.75 12.25 -0.08
C CYS A 158 0.44 12.39 0.89
N ARG A 159 1.09 13.55 0.95
CA ARG A 159 2.21 13.83 1.86
C ARG A 159 1.84 13.62 3.33
N LYS A 160 0.67 14.12 3.75
CA LYS A 160 0.18 13.91 5.13
C LYS A 160 -0.04 12.43 5.45
N PHE A 161 -0.66 11.70 4.52
CA PHE A 161 -0.93 10.27 4.69
C PHE A 161 0.36 9.45 4.74
N VAL A 162 1.29 9.70 3.82
CA VAL A 162 2.62 9.07 3.79
C VAL A 162 3.39 9.35 5.08
N GLY A 163 3.40 10.60 5.56
CA GLY A 163 4.08 10.94 6.82
C GLY A 163 3.51 10.21 8.04
N ALA A 164 2.17 10.11 8.13
CA ALA A 164 1.52 9.34 9.19
C ALA A 164 1.86 7.84 9.11
N LEU A 165 1.85 7.28 7.90
CA LEU A 165 2.19 5.89 7.66
C LEU A 165 3.65 5.57 8.00
N GLN A 166 4.58 6.46 7.66
CA GLN A 166 6.00 6.32 8.02
C GLN A 166 6.21 6.37 9.53
N SER A 167 5.53 7.28 10.23
CA SER A 167 5.58 7.36 11.69
C SER A 167 5.10 6.06 12.33
N GLU A 168 3.97 5.52 11.86
CA GLU A 168 3.41 4.27 12.38
C GLU A 168 4.29 3.05 12.04
N ALA A 169 4.85 3.01 10.82
CA ALA A 169 5.80 1.97 10.43
C ALA A 169 7.08 2.01 11.27
N GLY A 170 7.60 3.19 11.60
CA GLY A 170 8.77 3.35 12.46
C GLY A 170 8.54 2.87 13.90
N LYS A 171 7.32 3.03 14.43
CA LYS A 171 6.95 2.48 15.75
C LYS A 171 6.86 0.94 15.74
N ARG A 172 6.35 0.37 14.64
CA ARG A 172 6.19 -1.09 14.49
C ARG A 172 7.50 -1.82 14.19
N PHE A 173 8.42 -1.15 13.50
CA PHE A 173 9.73 -1.68 13.16
C PHE A 173 10.82 -0.70 13.63
N PRO A 174 11.14 -0.71 14.94
CA PRO A 174 12.20 0.13 15.50
C PRO A 174 13.54 -0.13 14.81
N ALA A 175 14.32 0.93 14.60
CA ALA A 175 15.62 0.82 13.92
C ALA A 175 16.60 -0.09 14.68
N GLU A 176 16.51 -0.11 16.01
CA GLU A 176 17.33 -0.95 16.89
C GLU A 176 17.03 -2.44 16.68
N ASP A 177 15.75 -2.83 16.69
CA ASP A 177 15.31 -4.20 16.44
C ASP A 177 15.70 -4.67 15.04
N MET A 178 15.50 -3.81 14.04
CA MET A 178 15.86 -4.10 12.65
C MET A 178 17.38 -4.24 12.47
N SER A 179 18.18 -3.45 13.19
CA SER A 179 19.63 -3.57 13.22
C SER A 179 20.07 -4.91 13.82
N SER A 180 19.46 -5.30 14.94
CA SER A 180 19.71 -6.59 15.60
C SER A 180 19.36 -7.77 14.69
N LEU A 181 18.23 -7.70 13.97
CA LEU A 181 17.85 -8.71 12.98
C LEU A 181 18.85 -8.80 11.82
N LYS A 182 19.33 -7.66 11.29
CA LYS A 182 20.37 -7.64 10.25
C LYS A 182 21.69 -8.26 10.75
N LYS A 183 22.07 -7.99 12.01
CA LYS A 183 23.25 -8.60 12.66
C LYS A 183 23.09 -10.12 12.82
N LEU A 184 21.93 -10.59 13.28
CA LEU A 184 21.62 -12.01 13.39
C LEU A 184 21.63 -12.70 12.02
N ASN A 185 21.07 -12.07 10.99
CA ASN A 185 21.11 -12.59 9.63
C ASN A 185 22.56 -12.75 9.15
N LYS A 186 23.42 -11.75 9.39
CA LYS A 186 24.85 -11.86 9.06
C LYS A 186 25.50 -13.08 9.73
N LEU A 187 25.23 -13.33 11.01
CA LEU A 187 25.83 -14.45 11.75
C LEU A 187 25.29 -15.82 11.33
N LEU A 188 23.97 -15.94 11.21
CA LEU A 188 23.28 -17.23 11.11
C LEU A 188 23.05 -17.68 9.67
N ASN A 189 23.13 -16.78 8.69
CA ASN A 189 22.91 -17.12 7.30
C ASN A 189 24.17 -17.74 6.69
N PRO A 190 24.11 -19.02 6.26
CA PRO A 190 25.28 -19.71 5.71
C PRO A 190 25.85 -19.04 4.45
N LYS A 191 25.04 -18.24 3.74
CA LYS A 191 25.48 -17.48 2.56
C LYS A 191 26.55 -16.44 2.88
N HIS A 192 26.62 -15.97 4.12
CA HIS A 192 27.58 -14.95 4.54
C HIS A 192 28.86 -15.52 5.16
N LEU A 193 28.97 -16.85 5.31
CA LEU A 193 30.15 -17.49 5.85
C LEU A 193 31.39 -17.24 4.97
N PRO A 194 32.51 -16.78 5.54
CA PRO A 194 33.75 -16.64 4.80
C PRO A 194 34.27 -17.99 4.33
N ILE A 195 34.81 -18.03 3.11
CA ILE A 195 35.42 -19.24 2.55
C ILE A 195 36.86 -19.41 3.08
N ALA A 196 37.53 -18.31 3.41
CA ALA A 196 38.90 -18.32 3.93
C ALA A 196 38.93 -18.69 5.43
N ARG A 197 39.80 -19.64 5.79
CA ARG A 197 39.94 -20.17 7.16
C ARG A 197 40.31 -19.08 8.18
N ASP A 198 41.17 -18.15 7.81
CA ASP A 198 41.61 -17.07 8.70
C ASP A 198 40.47 -16.07 8.97
N ALA A 199 39.60 -15.85 7.99
CA ALA A 199 38.44 -14.98 8.12
C ALA A 199 37.31 -15.63 8.94
N LEU A 200 37.21 -16.96 8.97
CA LEU A 200 36.28 -17.70 9.81
C LEU A 200 36.59 -17.56 11.31
N MET A 201 37.87 -17.51 11.68
CA MET A 201 38.30 -17.41 13.08
C MET A 201 37.86 -16.11 13.76
N THR A 202 37.67 -15.04 12.99
CA THR A 202 37.24 -13.72 13.47
C THR A 202 35.83 -13.37 13.01
N TYR A 203 35.17 -14.25 12.25
CA TYR A 203 33.85 -13.99 11.70
C TYR A 203 32.82 -13.85 12.81
N GLY A 204 32.18 -12.69 12.86
CA GLY A 204 31.05 -12.48 13.77
C GLY A 204 31.41 -12.17 15.22
N ALA A 205 32.70 -12.15 15.60
CA ALA A 205 33.11 -11.81 16.98
C ALA A 205 32.57 -10.44 17.43
N ASN A 206 32.80 -9.40 16.63
CA ASN A 206 32.29 -8.06 16.91
C ASN A 206 30.76 -7.99 16.86
N VAL A 207 30.12 -8.82 16.02
CA VAL A 207 28.65 -8.84 15.90
C VAL A 207 28.01 -9.51 17.10
N LEU A 208 28.66 -10.53 17.67
CA LEU A 208 28.23 -11.21 18.88
C LEU A 208 28.41 -10.32 20.12
N GLU A 209 29.50 -9.56 20.20
CA GLU A 209 29.73 -8.59 21.27
C GLU A 209 28.62 -7.52 21.29
N ASP A 210 28.34 -6.91 20.13
CA ASP A 210 27.22 -5.98 19.94
C ASP A 210 25.85 -6.58 20.32
N LEU A 211 25.60 -7.86 19.98
CA LEU A 211 24.33 -8.52 20.29
C LEU A 211 24.22 -8.90 21.77
N ALA A 212 25.33 -9.16 22.44
CA ALA A 212 25.36 -9.48 23.88
C ALA A 212 24.99 -8.26 24.74
N GLU A 213 25.25 -7.04 24.27
CA GLU A 213 24.78 -5.80 24.90
C GLU A 213 23.27 -5.61 24.77
N VAL A 214 22.69 -6.02 23.63
CA VAL A 214 21.25 -5.87 23.33
C VAL A 214 20.40 -6.96 23.98
N PHE A 215 20.93 -8.18 24.07
CA PHE A 215 20.31 -9.32 24.74
C PHE A 215 21.10 -9.66 26.01
N PRO A 216 20.91 -8.91 27.12
CA PRO A 216 21.53 -9.29 28.38
C PRO A 216 21.09 -10.71 28.74
N GLN A 217 22.06 -11.50 29.20
CA GLN A 217 21.93 -12.91 29.53
C GLN A 217 20.55 -13.22 30.14
N VAL A 218 19.74 -14.05 29.46
CA VAL A 218 18.63 -14.75 30.11
C VAL A 218 19.27 -15.74 31.08
N GLN A 219 19.70 -15.24 32.25
CA GLN A 219 20.17 -16.07 33.35
C GLN A 219 18.99 -16.95 33.74
N GLY A 220 19.17 -18.26 33.55
CA GLY A 220 18.10 -19.23 33.65
C GLY A 220 17.46 -19.25 35.03
N ASP A 221 16.16 -18.95 35.07
CA ASP A 221 15.23 -19.39 36.12
C ASP A 221 14.95 -20.91 36.03
N ARG A 222 15.99 -21.70 35.75
CA ARG A 222 15.98 -23.18 35.85
C ARG A 222 17.12 -23.63 36.76
N ALA A 223 17.08 -23.18 38.01
CA ALA A 223 17.89 -23.77 39.08
C ALA A 223 17.31 -23.48 40.47
N LYS A 224 15.99 -23.59 40.69
CA LYS A 224 15.38 -23.73 42.03
C LYS A 224 14.06 -24.51 41.96
N ALA A 225 14.18 -25.79 41.65
CA ALA A 225 13.18 -26.79 42.01
C ALA A 225 13.95 -28.09 42.19
N ASP A 226 14.58 -28.23 43.36
CA ASP A 226 14.79 -29.46 44.12
C ASP A 226 15.38 -29.06 45.49
#